data_AF-B0BSX1-F1
#
_entry.id   AF-B0BSX1-F1
#
_cell.length_a   1.000
_cell.length_b   1.000
_cell.length_c   1.000
_cell.angle_alpha   90.00
_cell.angle_beta   90.00
_cell.angle_gamma   90.00
#
_symmetry.space_group_name_H-M   'P 1'
#
loop_
_entity.id
_entity.type
_entity.pdbx_description
1 polymer ?
#
loop_
_entity_poly.entity_id
_entity_poly.type
_entity_poly.pdbx_seq_one_letter_code
_entity_poly.pdbx_strand_id
1 'polypeptide(L)'
;MKSVWLLGVSLLTFCSASFAQNSTAYTPSELALFADESLKQSIGKLEAGVPIKLLQSKQDASQIELEMWRKTKGFGRIWYNQFSKQITDAVMDKNFMQNNPTFEVLEKKEDPLTGLVWQKVKLQAWVKNSKFTDSLTDFWANAEQTFKTECSVCHKQRDTKMHDANEWVAVFNGMVGFTDMDEPTRKQVLRYLQMHASDSQPKAAK
;
A
#
# COMPACT_ATOMS: atom_id res chain seq x y z
N MET A 1 -1.97 66.51 12.18
CA MET A 1 -2.68 65.26 11.86
C MET A 1 -1.63 64.18 11.68
N LYS A 2 -1.58 63.18 12.56
CA LYS A 2 -0.58 62.09 12.52
C LYS A 2 -1.32 60.80 12.14
N SER A 3 -1.04 60.26 10.95
CA SER A 3 -1.61 58.99 10.49
C SER A 3 -0.77 57.84 11.02
N VAL A 4 -1.39 57.00 11.85
CA VAL A 4 -0.83 55.74 12.36
C VAL A 4 -1.26 54.63 11.40
N TRP A 5 -0.30 53.94 10.80
CA TRP A 5 -0.56 52.73 10.01
C TRP A 5 -0.44 51.51 10.93
N LEU A 6 -1.57 50.86 11.20
CA LEU A 6 -1.61 49.54 11.82
C LEU A 6 -1.41 48.48 10.72
N LEU A 7 -0.22 47.88 10.68
CA LEU A 7 0.02 46.65 9.94
C LEU A 7 -0.53 45.47 10.77
N GLY A 8 -1.67 44.95 10.35
CA GLY A 8 -2.25 43.72 10.90
C GLY A 8 -1.40 42.52 10.50
N VAL A 9 -0.75 41.89 11.47
CA VAL A 9 -0.11 40.58 11.30
C VAL A 9 -1.20 39.53 11.40
N SER A 10 -1.60 38.97 10.25
CA SER A 10 -2.52 37.82 10.20
C SER A 10 -1.74 36.56 10.57
N LEU A 11 -2.02 36.02 11.76
CA LEU A 11 -1.42 34.79 12.25
C LEU A 11 -2.10 33.60 11.54
N LEU A 12 -1.50 33.10 10.46
CA LEU A 12 -1.89 31.84 9.84
C LEU A 12 -1.45 30.70 10.76
N THR A 13 -2.38 30.21 11.58
CA THR A 13 -2.18 29.02 12.41
C THR A 13 -2.12 27.78 11.51
N PHE A 14 -0.92 27.34 11.16
CA PHE A 14 -0.71 26.04 10.52
C PHE A 14 -1.03 24.93 11.52
N CYS A 15 -2.20 24.32 11.41
CA CYS A 15 -2.56 23.11 12.13
C CYS A 15 -1.70 21.96 11.59
N SER A 16 -0.57 21.70 12.23
CA SER A 16 0.29 20.55 11.91
C SER A 16 -0.31 19.34 12.62
N ALA A 17 -1.03 18.50 11.88
CA ALA A 17 -1.45 17.19 12.37
C ALA A 17 -0.18 16.40 12.73
N SER A 18 0.10 16.28 14.03
CA SER A 18 1.25 15.54 14.53
C SER A 18 0.88 14.07 14.56
N PHE A 19 1.40 13.29 13.61
CA PHE A 19 1.34 11.83 13.69
C PHE A 19 2.08 11.38 14.94
N ALA A 20 1.44 10.55 15.76
CA ALA A 20 2.09 9.95 16.91
C ALA A 20 3.28 9.11 16.44
N GLN A 21 4.44 9.30 17.07
CA GLN A 21 5.63 8.53 16.77
C GLN A 21 5.31 7.03 17.02
N ASN A 22 5.35 6.22 15.95
CA ASN A 22 4.97 4.79 15.87
C ASN A 22 3.51 4.43 15.49
N SER A 23 2.63 5.35 15.09
CA SER A 23 1.34 4.96 14.52
C SER A 23 1.49 4.45 13.08
N THR A 24 0.80 3.35 12.74
CA THR A 24 0.66 2.91 11.35
C THR A 24 -0.14 3.95 10.57
N ALA A 25 0.36 4.34 9.41
CA ALA A 25 -0.34 5.16 8.44
C ALA A 25 -0.49 4.37 7.14
N TYR A 26 -1.30 4.88 6.21
CA TYR A 26 -1.58 4.23 4.94
C TYR A 26 -1.34 5.17 3.76
N THR A 27 -0.87 4.60 2.66
CA THR A 27 -0.69 5.33 1.40
C THR A 27 -2.06 5.73 0.81
N PRO A 28 -2.26 6.99 0.41
CA PRO A 28 -3.54 7.43 -0.16
C PRO A 28 -3.71 7.00 -1.63
N SER A 29 -2.61 6.75 -2.32
CA SER A 29 -2.54 6.41 -3.75
C SER A 29 -1.29 5.59 -4.03
N GLU A 30 -1.05 5.23 -5.29
CA GLU A 30 0.27 4.73 -5.71
C GLU A 30 1.33 5.81 -5.44
N LEU A 31 2.48 5.43 -4.89
CA LEU A 31 3.59 6.32 -4.59
C LEU A 31 4.91 5.74 -5.10
N ALA A 32 5.74 6.55 -5.77
CA ALA A 32 7.11 6.16 -6.08
C ALA A 32 7.96 6.11 -4.80
N LEU A 33 8.80 5.07 -4.70
CA LEU A 33 9.80 4.89 -3.65
C LEU A 33 11.16 5.38 -4.13
N PHE A 34 11.89 6.06 -3.27
CA PHE A 34 13.21 6.61 -3.56
C PHE A 34 14.25 6.14 -2.55
N ALA A 35 15.50 6.03 -3.01
CA ALA A 35 16.63 5.61 -2.19
C ALA A 35 16.96 6.62 -1.08
N ASP A 36 16.77 7.90 -1.36
CA ASP A 36 17.14 9.01 -0.48
C ASP A 36 16.17 10.20 -0.62
N GLU A 37 16.38 11.20 0.24
CA GLU A 37 15.55 12.41 0.32
C GLU A 37 15.60 13.30 -0.92
N SER A 38 16.56 13.09 -1.83
CA SER A 38 16.65 13.89 -3.07
C SER A 38 15.55 13.56 -4.07
N LEU A 39 14.85 12.43 -3.88
CA LEU A 39 13.78 11.93 -4.75
C LEU A 39 14.22 11.75 -6.23
N LYS A 40 15.51 11.50 -6.47
CA LYS A 40 16.06 11.34 -7.83
C LYS A 40 16.16 9.88 -8.26
N GLN A 41 16.57 9.00 -7.36
CA GLN A 41 16.73 7.58 -7.67
C GLN A 41 15.50 6.79 -7.22
N SER A 42 14.61 6.50 -8.17
CA SER A 42 13.52 5.54 -7.95
C SER A 42 14.10 4.16 -7.61
N ILE A 43 13.49 3.51 -6.63
CA ILE A 43 13.78 2.12 -6.23
C ILE A 43 12.55 1.22 -6.34
N GLY A 44 11.39 1.77 -6.70
CA GLY A 44 10.16 1.04 -6.89
C GLY A 44 8.93 1.92 -6.66
N LYS A 45 7.83 1.27 -6.34
CA LYS A 45 6.57 1.93 -6.01
C LYS A 45 5.76 1.15 -4.98
N LEU A 46 4.98 1.89 -4.20
CA LEU A 46 3.94 1.38 -3.30
C LEU A 46 2.59 1.49 -3.96
N GLU A 47 1.74 0.51 -3.74
CA GLU A 47 0.32 0.56 -4.08
C GLU A 47 -0.45 1.48 -3.11
N ALA A 48 -1.73 1.75 -3.38
CA ALA A 48 -2.62 2.47 -2.48
C ALA A 48 -3.09 1.59 -1.31
N GLY A 49 -3.37 2.19 -0.15
CA GLY A 49 -3.85 1.49 1.04
C GLY A 49 -2.80 0.57 1.68
N VAL A 50 -1.51 0.87 1.47
CA VAL A 50 -0.38 0.11 2.00
C VAL A 50 -0.04 0.61 3.40
N PRO A 51 0.05 -0.27 4.42
CA PRO A 51 0.49 0.12 5.75
C PRO A 51 1.97 0.51 5.73
N ILE A 52 2.27 1.65 6.33
CA ILE A 52 3.62 2.19 6.48
C ILE A 52 3.81 2.71 7.91
N LYS A 53 5.06 2.83 8.32
CA LYS A 53 5.41 3.63 9.50
C LYS A 53 6.09 4.91 9.06
N LEU A 54 5.50 6.06 9.36
CA LEU A 54 6.11 7.36 9.07
C LEU A 54 7.22 7.63 10.10
N LEU A 55 8.46 7.81 9.64
CA LEU A 55 9.61 8.04 10.52
C LEU A 55 9.89 9.52 10.72
N GLN A 56 9.88 10.28 9.62
CA GLN A 56 10.05 11.73 9.61
C GLN A 56 9.51 12.34 8.33
N SER A 57 9.11 13.60 8.39
CA SER A 57 8.74 14.40 7.23
C SER A 57 9.65 15.62 7.13
N LYS A 58 10.18 15.86 5.95
CA LYS A 58 10.93 17.06 5.57
C LYS A 58 10.08 17.90 4.62
N GLN A 59 10.67 18.94 4.03
CA GLN A 59 9.96 19.89 3.18
C GLN A 59 9.24 19.23 1.99
N ASP A 60 9.94 18.38 1.23
CA ASP A 60 9.39 17.75 0.00
C ASP A 60 9.24 16.23 0.10
N ALA A 61 9.89 15.61 1.08
CA ALA A 61 10.04 14.17 1.20
C ALA A 61 9.72 13.69 2.61
N SER A 62 9.12 12.50 2.70
CA SER A 62 8.88 11.78 3.94
C SER A 62 9.67 10.48 3.93
N GLN A 63 10.35 10.19 5.03
CA GLN A 63 11.00 8.90 5.25
C GLN A 63 9.99 7.96 5.90
N ILE A 64 9.86 6.78 5.32
CA ILE A 64 8.92 5.74 5.74
C ILE A 64 9.68 4.44 5.98
N GLU A 65 9.14 3.61 6.85
CA GLU A 65 9.58 2.25 7.07
C GLU A 65 8.51 1.29 6.54
N LEU A 66 8.97 0.33 5.75
CA LEU A 66 8.19 -0.72 5.13
C LEU A 66 8.51 -2.03 5.83
N GLU A 67 7.49 -2.81 6.16
CA GLU A 67 7.64 -4.17 6.66
C GLU A 67 6.73 -5.10 5.85
N MET A 68 7.30 -5.93 4.99
CA MET A 68 6.55 -6.68 3.97
C MET A 68 7.16 -8.06 3.72
N TRP A 69 6.36 -8.93 3.12
CA TRP A 69 6.79 -10.26 2.70
C TRP A 69 7.32 -10.25 1.28
N ARG A 70 8.37 -11.00 0.98
CA ARG A 70 8.85 -11.23 -0.40
C ARG A 70 9.22 -12.68 -0.62
N LYS A 71 9.06 -13.15 -1.85
CA LYS A 71 9.64 -14.43 -2.27
C LYS A 71 11.14 -14.27 -2.44
N THR A 72 11.91 -15.29 -2.05
CA THR A 72 13.36 -15.32 -2.29
C THR A 72 13.69 -15.74 -3.72
N LYS A 73 12.80 -16.52 -4.36
CA LYS A 73 12.94 -16.96 -5.75
C LYS A 73 12.87 -15.78 -6.73
N GLY A 74 13.77 -15.78 -7.71
CA GLY A 74 13.91 -14.70 -8.69
C GLY A 74 14.47 -13.41 -8.06
N PHE A 75 14.23 -12.26 -8.68
CA PHE A 75 14.73 -10.96 -8.17
C PHE A 75 13.98 -10.46 -6.93
N GLY A 76 12.92 -11.13 -6.47
CA GLY A 76 12.15 -10.71 -5.28
C GLY A 76 11.57 -9.29 -5.37
N ARG A 77 11.19 -8.86 -6.58
CA ARG A 77 10.71 -7.50 -6.86
C ARG A 77 9.32 -7.21 -6.29
N ILE A 78 8.48 -8.22 -6.15
CA ILE A 78 7.11 -8.04 -5.65
C ILE A 78 7.12 -8.29 -4.15
N TRP A 79 6.71 -7.28 -3.40
CA TRP A 79 6.57 -7.33 -1.96
C TRP A 79 5.09 -7.32 -1.61
N TYR A 80 4.75 -8.12 -0.63
CA TYR A 80 3.41 -8.58 -0.34
C TYR A 80 3.02 -8.21 1.09
N ASN A 81 1.73 -7.94 1.27
CA ASN A 81 1.16 -7.56 2.56
C ASN A 81 1.30 -8.68 3.60
N GLN A 82 1.06 -9.94 3.18
CA GLN A 82 0.96 -11.08 4.08
C GLN A 82 1.73 -12.28 3.54
N PHE A 83 2.19 -13.14 4.46
CA PHE A 83 2.81 -14.41 4.10
C PHE A 83 1.87 -15.26 3.25
N SER A 84 2.38 -15.82 2.15
CA SER A 84 1.64 -16.73 1.26
C SER A 84 0.41 -16.12 0.57
N LYS A 85 0.23 -14.79 0.61
CA LYS A 85 -0.86 -14.09 -0.09
C LYS A 85 -0.32 -13.24 -1.23
N GLN A 86 -0.98 -13.30 -2.37
CA GLN A 86 -0.64 -12.53 -3.57
C GLN A 86 -1.26 -11.12 -3.51
N ILE A 87 -1.14 -10.47 -2.35
CA ILE A 87 -1.63 -9.11 -2.08
C ILE A 87 -0.42 -8.19 -2.19
N THR A 88 -0.25 -7.55 -3.34
CA THR A 88 0.92 -6.70 -3.61
C THR A 88 0.82 -5.39 -2.83
N ASP A 89 1.87 -5.05 -2.09
CA ASP A 89 2.04 -3.75 -1.45
C ASP A 89 3.11 -2.91 -2.16
N ALA A 90 4.17 -3.54 -2.68
CA ALA A 90 5.21 -2.83 -3.41
C ALA A 90 5.72 -3.62 -4.62
N VAL A 91 6.16 -2.87 -5.63
CA VAL A 91 6.89 -3.38 -6.79
C VAL A 91 8.23 -2.65 -6.86
N MET A 92 9.29 -3.36 -6.51
CA MET A 92 10.66 -2.85 -6.54
C MET A 92 11.22 -2.84 -7.96
N ASP A 93 12.03 -1.82 -8.24
CA ASP A 93 12.70 -1.69 -9.53
C ASP A 93 13.69 -2.83 -9.74
N LYS A 94 13.77 -3.31 -10.98
CA LYS A 94 14.63 -4.45 -11.32
C LYS A 94 16.09 -4.14 -11.02
N ASN A 95 16.57 -2.96 -11.42
CA ASN A 95 17.95 -2.52 -11.20
C ASN A 95 18.27 -2.39 -9.72
N PHE A 96 17.33 -1.87 -8.92
CA PHE A 96 17.49 -1.81 -7.47
C PHE A 96 17.69 -3.20 -6.88
N MET A 97 16.82 -4.17 -7.19
CA MET A 97 16.93 -5.53 -6.66
C MET A 97 18.15 -6.31 -7.19
N GLN A 98 18.59 -6.05 -8.43
CA GLN A 98 19.79 -6.68 -9.01
C GLN A 98 21.10 -6.19 -8.39
N ASN A 99 21.11 -4.97 -7.84
CA ASN A 99 22.26 -4.38 -7.18
C ASN A 99 22.37 -4.76 -5.69
N ASN A 100 21.76 -5.88 -5.29
CA ASN A 100 21.80 -6.45 -3.93
C ASN A 100 21.54 -5.40 -2.83
N PRO A 101 20.35 -4.78 -2.81
CA PRO A 101 20.05 -3.75 -1.84
C PRO A 101 20.02 -4.36 -0.43
N THR A 102 20.41 -3.57 0.56
CA THR A 102 20.37 -3.99 1.97
C THR A 102 18.99 -3.69 2.53
N PHE A 103 18.32 -4.73 3.03
CA PHE A 103 17.11 -4.66 3.86
C PHE A 103 17.31 -5.62 5.02
N GLU A 104 16.69 -5.33 6.17
CA GLU A 104 16.73 -6.21 7.34
C GLU A 104 15.79 -7.40 7.10
N VAL A 105 16.26 -8.63 7.30
CA VAL A 105 15.41 -9.84 7.22
C VAL A 105 14.94 -10.20 8.62
N LEU A 106 13.65 -10.01 8.88
CA LEU A 106 13.03 -10.23 10.18
C LEU A 106 12.64 -11.70 10.39
N GLU A 107 12.16 -12.36 9.34
CA GLU A 107 11.64 -13.73 9.39
C GLU A 107 11.89 -14.44 8.07
N LYS A 108 12.10 -15.76 8.11
CA LYS A 108 12.10 -16.63 6.93
C LYS A 108 11.11 -17.77 7.14
N LYS A 109 10.27 -18.03 6.14
CA LYS A 109 9.23 -19.07 6.22
C LYS A 109 9.00 -19.71 4.87
N GLU A 110 8.85 -21.03 4.83
CA GLU A 110 8.48 -21.77 3.62
C GLU A 110 6.96 -21.89 3.54
N ASP A 111 6.41 -21.61 2.36
CA ASP A 111 5.00 -21.82 2.05
C ASP A 111 4.76 -23.32 1.79
N PRO A 112 3.99 -24.02 2.65
CA PRO A 112 3.79 -25.46 2.52
C PRO A 112 2.99 -25.85 1.26
N LEU A 113 2.24 -24.92 0.65
CA LEU A 113 1.47 -25.20 -0.57
C LEU A 113 2.36 -25.13 -1.82
N THR A 114 3.38 -24.27 -1.82
CA THR A 114 4.19 -23.99 -3.02
C THR A 114 5.66 -24.39 -2.90
N GLY A 115 6.14 -24.70 -1.69
CA GLY A 115 7.56 -24.94 -1.39
C GLY A 115 8.44 -23.69 -1.58
N LEU A 116 7.84 -22.52 -1.79
CA LEU A 116 8.59 -21.28 -1.97
C LEU A 116 9.01 -20.72 -0.61
N VAL A 117 10.27 -20.32 -0.49
CA VAL A 117 10.76 -19.59 0.67
C VAL A 117 10.39 -18.12 0.55
N TRP A 118 9.80 -17.60 1.62
CA TRP A 118 9.47 -16.20 1.81
C TRP A 118 10.31 -15.59 2.92
N GLN A 119 10.53 -14.28 2.82
CA GLN A 119 11.19 -13.47 3.82
C GLN A 119 10.31 -12.29 4.20
N LYS A 120 10.13 -12.06 5.50
CA LYS A 120 9.63 -10.79 6.00
C LYS A 120 10.81 -9.84 6.09
N VAL A 121 10.74 -8.73 5.37
CA VAL A 121 11.83 -7.77 5.24
C VAL A 121 11.40 -6.40 5.70
N LYS A 122 12.35 -5.64 6.24
CA LYS A 122 12.19 -4.25 6.61
C LYS A 122 13.14 -3.37 5.81
N LEU A 123 12.60 -2.29 5.26
CA LEU A 123 13.35 -1.30 4.47
C LEU A 123 12.87 0.11 4.82
N GLN A 124 13.82 1.02 5.03
CA GLN A 124 13.53 2.45 5.06
C GLN A 124 13.70 3.02 3.66
N ALA A 125 12.74 3.83 3.23
CA ALA A 125 12.72 4.46 1.92
C ALA A 125 12.13 5.86 2.02
N TRP A 126 12.30 6.64 0.96
CA TRP A 126 11.75 7.98 0.84
C TRP A 126 10.60 8.01 -0.17
N VAL A 127 9.61 8.85 0.12
CA VAL A 127 8.51 9.14 -0.80
C VAL A 127 8.29 10.65 -0.83
N LYS A 128 7.68 11.15 -1.91
CA LYS A 128 7.19 12.52 -1.93
C LYS A 128 6.13 12.70 -0.84
N ASN A 129 6.13 13.85 -0.18
CA ASN A 129 5.11 14.19 0.81
C ASN A 129 3.70 13.96 0.27
N SER A 130 2.90 13.24 1.06
CA SER A 130 1.57 12.77 0.68
C SER A 130 0.63 12.87 1.87
N LYS A 131 -0.68 12.91 1.60
CA LYS A 131 -1.71 12.89 2.65
C LYS A 131 -1.90 11.46 3.18
N PHE A 132 -0.93 10.96 3.93
CA PHE A 132 -1.08 9.68 4.62
C PHE A 132 -2.31 9.74 5.54
N THR A 133 -2.99 8.61 5.67
CA THR A 133 -4.18 8.46 6.53
C THR A 133 -3.90 7.44 7.62
N ASP A 134 -4.50 7.61 8.79
CA ASP A 134 -4.49 6.62 9.87
C ASP A 134 -5.63 5.60 9.74
N SER A 135 -6.54 5.80 8.78
CA SER A 135 -7.71 4.97 8.55
C SER A 135 -7.91 4.62 7.08
N LEU A 136 -8.33 3.38 6.84
CA LEU A 136 -8.74 2.89 5.51
C LEU A 136 -10.27 2.87 5.33
N THR A 137 -11.05 3.43 6.25
CA THR A 137 -12.54 3.40 6.17
C THR A 137 -13.05 3.91 4.83
N ASP A 138 -12.64 5.11 4.43
CA ASP A 138 -13.11 5.71 3.17
C ASP A 138 -12.53 4.99 1.95
N PHE A 139 -11.28 4.51 2.06
CA PHE A 139 -10.62 3.71 1.03
C PHE A 139 -11.41 2.43 0.74
N TRP A 140 -11.82 1.71 1.79
CA TRP A 140 -12.62 0.50 1.67
C TRP A 140 -14.05 0.77 1.22
N ALA A 141 -14.69 1.83 1.74
CA ALA A 141 -16.03 2.21 1.30
C ALA A 141 -16.07 2.53 -0.20
N ASN A 142 -15.05 3.25 -0.70
CA ASN A 142 -14.93 3.54 -2.12
C ASN A 142 -14.72 2.27 -2.95
N ALA A 143 -13.75 1.42 -2.57
CA ALA A 143 -13.47 0.19 -3.30
C ALA A 143 -14.65 -0.79 -3.29
N GLU A 144 -15.39 -0.88 -2.18
CA GLU A 144 -16.62 -1.66 -2.07
C GLU A 144 -17.71 -1.14 -2.99
N GLN A 145 -17.92 0.19 -3.01
CA GLN A 145 -18.93 0.80 -3.88
C GLN A 145 -18.59 0.57 -5.35
N THR A 146 -17.32 0.75 -5.73
CA THR A 146 -16.85 0.48 -7.09
C THR A 146 -17.04 -0.99 -7.45
N PHE A 147 -16.68 -1.92 -6.55
CA PHE A 147 -16.94 -3.35 -6.74
C PHE A 147 -18.41 -3.64 -7.00
N LYS A 148 -19.32 -3.08 -6.19
CA LYS A 148 -20.77 -3.25 -6.34
C LYS A 148 -21.29 -2.67 -7.64
N THR A 149 -20.82 -1.50 -8.05
CA THR A 149 -21.30 -0.84 -9.28
C THR A 149 -20.79 -1.56 -10.53
N GLU A 150 -19.49 -1.87 -10.58
CA GLU A 150 -18.82 -2.36 -11.79
C GLU A 150 -18.98 -3.86 -11.98
N CYS A 151 -19.06 -4.65 -10.90
CA CYS A 151 -19.09 -6.12 -11.00
C CYS A 151 -20.50 -6.73 -10.86
N SER A 152 -21.56 -5.91 -10.76
CA SER A 152 -22.94 -6.38 -10.73
C SER A 152 -23.72 -6.14 -12.04
N VAL A 153 -23.05 -5.65 -13.09
CA VAL A 153 -23.70 -5.29 -14.37
C VAL A 153 -24.19 -6.52 -15.14
N CYS A 154 -23.44 -7.63 -15.09
CA CYS A 154 -23.74 -8.83 -15.89
C CYS A 154 -24.47 -9.94 -15.11
N HIS A 155 -24.28 -10.01 -13.79
CA HIS A 155 -24.85 -11.04 -12.92
C HIS A 155 -24.93 -10.54 -11.48
N LYS A 156 -25.52 -11.34 -10.60
CA LYS A 156 -25.56 -11.04 -9.16
C LYS A 156 -24.16 -10.81 -8.60
N GLN A 157 -24.03 -9.79 -7.76
CA GLN A 157 -22.80 -9.46 -7.05
C GLN A 157 -22.29 -10.66 -6.25
N ARG A 158 -21.00 -10.97 -6.39
CA ARG A 158 -20.34 -12.00 -5.59
C ARG A 158 -20.06 -11.48 -4.18
N ASP A 159 -20.36 -12.29 -3.17
CA ASP A 159 -19.90 -12.10 -1.79
C ASP A 159 -18.36 -12.28 -1.72
N THR A 160 -17.68 -11.37 -1.04
CA THR A 160 -16.22 -11.37 -0.84
C THR A 160 -15.73 -12.64 -0.13
N LYS A 161 -16.59 -13.31 0.63
CA LYS A 161 -16.27 -14.54 1.38
C LYS A 161 -16.37 -15.83 0.56
N MET A 162 -16.76 -15.77 -0.71
CA MET A 162 -16.81 -16.98 -1.56
C MET A 162 -15.45 -17.48 -2.04
N HIS A 163 -14.42 -16.63 -1.99
CA HIS A 163 -13.07 -16.97 -2.44
C HIS A 163 -12.04 -16.57 -1.39
N ASP A 164 -10.93 -17.29 -1.34
CA ASP A 164 -9.74 -16.86 -0.60
C ASP A 164 -8.99 -15.73 -1.34
N ALA A 165 -8.07 -15.06 -0.66
CA ALA A 165 -7.36 -13.91 -1.21
C ALA A 165 -6.52 -14.22 -2.47
N ASN A 166 -6.07 -15.45 -2.65
CA ASN A 166 -5.32 -15.85 -3.85
C ASN A 166 -6.26 -16.23 -5.00
N GLU A 167 -7.38 -16.88 -4.70
CA GLU A 167 -8.44 -17.21 -5.66
C GLU A 167 -9.06 -15.94 -6.28
N TRP A 168 -9.24 -14.89 -5.47
CA TRP A 168 -9.76 -13.60 -5.95
C TRP A 168 -8.95 -13.00 -7.11
N VAL A 169 -7.65 -13.29 -7.22
CA VAL A 169 -6.83 -12.82 -8.35
C VAL A 169 -7.36 -13.37 -9.68
N ALA A 170 -7.60 -14.68 -9.76
CA ALA A 170 -8.10 -15.31 -10.97
C ALA A 170 -9.56 -14.93 -11.25
N VAL A 171 -10.40 -14.91 -10.21
CA VAL A 171 -11.82 -14.55 -10.32
C VAL A 171 -11.99 -13.11 -10.79
N PHE A 172 -11.24 -12.17 -10.21
CA PHE A 172 -11.28 -10.77 -10.61
C PHE A 172 -10.79 -10.57 -12.04
N ASN A 173 -9.67 -11.19 -12.44
CA ASN A 173 -9.15 -11.10 -13.80
C ASN A 173 -10.15 -11.61 -14.86
N GLY A 174 -10.98 -12.60 -14.52
CA GLY A 174 -12.04 -13.09 -15.40
C GLY A 174 -13.23 -12.15 -15.57
N MET A 175 -13.40 -11.17 -14.68
CA MET A 175 -14.50 -10.19 -14.71
C MET A 175 -14.05 -8.81 -15.22
N VAL A 176 -12.85 -8.39 -14.80
CA VAL A 176 -12.43 -6.98 -14.88
C VAL A 176 -12.33 -6.43 -16.30
N GLY A 177 -12.07 -7.29 -17.29
CA GLY A 177 -12.04 -6.91 -18.70
C GLY A 177 -13.41 -6.49 -19.27
N PHE A 178 -14.50 -6.74 -18.54
CA PHE A 178 -15.87 -6.40 -18.91
C PHE A 178 -16.43 -5.21 -18.11
N THR A 179 -15.56 -4.49 -17.39
CA THR A 179 -15.91 -3.33 -16.54
C THR A 179 -15.25 -2.06 -17.06
N ASP A 180 -15.70 -0.88 -16.64
CA ASP A 180 -15.11 0.41 -17.04
C ASP A 180 -14.18 0.96 -15.94
N MET A 181 -13.20 0.14 -15.52
CA MET A 181 -12.22 0.52 -14.50
C MET A 181 -10.82 0.73 -15.10
N ASP A 182 -10.21 1.87 -14.77
CA ASP A 182 -8.80 2.12 -15.06
C ASP A 182 -7.86 1.24 -14.21
N GLU A 183 -6.56 1.20 -14.52
CA GLU A 183 -5.62 0.34 -13.79
C GLU A 183 -5.57 0.62 -12.27
N PRO A 184 -5.43 1.86 -11.79
CA PRO A 184 -5.45 2.15 -10.35
C PRO A 184 -6.72 1.65 -9.66
N THR A 185 -7.89 1.90 -10.25
CA THR A 185 -9.18 1.48 -9.69
C THR A 185 -9.27 -0.04 -9.61
N ARG A 186 -8.85 -0.76 -10.67
CA ARG A 186 -8.83 -2.22 -10.69
C ARG A 186 -7.95 -2.80 -9.58
N LYS A 187 -6.79 -2.22 -9.33
CA LYS A 187 -5.90 -2.64 -8.24
C LYS A 187 -6.53 -2.41 -6.86
N GLN A 188 -7.20 -1.29 -6.66
CA GLN A 188 -7.88 -0.99 -5.39
C GLN A 188 -9.04 -1.96 -5.13
N VAL A 189 -9.85 -2.25 -6.15
CA VAL A 189 -10.94 -3.23 -6.04
C VAL A 189 -10.42 -4.64 -5.79
N LEU A 190 -9.36 -5.07 -6.50
CA LEU A 190 -8.74 -6.36 -6.22
C LEU A 190 -8.20 -6.42 -4.79
N ARG A 191 -7.50 -5.37 -4.33
CA ARG A 191 -7.02 -5.30 -2.95
C ARG A 191 -8.17 -5.38 -1.95
N TYR A 192 -9.29 -4.69 -2.18
CA TYR A 192 -10.49 -4.81 -1.35
C TYR A 192 -10.98 -6.25 -1.28
N LEU A 193 -11.14 -6.93 -2.42
CA LEU A 193 -11.57 -8.32 -2.49
C LEU A 193 -10.64 -9.25 -1.70
N GLN A 194 -9.34 -9.08 -1.84
CA GLN A 194 -8.35 -9.89 -1.14
C GLN A 194 -8.32 -9.61 0.37
N MET A 195 -8.40 -8.34 0.79
CA MET A 195 -8.41 -7.92 2.19
C MET A 195 -9.75 -8.20 2.90
N HIS A 196 -10.79 -8.56 2.15
CA HIS A 196 -12.10 -8.96 2.67
C HIS A 196 -12.46 -10.41 2.31
N ALA A 197 -11.50 -11.19 1.80
CA ALA A 197 -11.66 -12.58 1.40
C ALA A 197 -12.07 -13.51 2.57
N SER A 198 -12.39 -14.77 2.24
CA SER A 198 -12.76 -15.81 3.22
C SER A 198 -11.70 -16.03 4.31
N ASP A 199 -10.44 -15.75 4.00
CA ASP A 199 -9.25 -15.94 4.82
C ASP A 199 -8.57 -14.63 5.24
N SER A 200 -9.27 -13.49 5.11
CA SER A 200 -8.71 -12.18 5.45
C SER A 200 -8.62 -11.90 6.95
N GLN A 201 -9.29 -12.71 7.76
CA GLN A 201 -9.08 -12.76 9.21
C GLN A 201 -8.06 -13.86 9.52
N PRO A 202 -7.18 -13.68 10.52
CA PRO A 202 -6.32 -14.77 10.97
C PRO A 202 -7.20 -15.98 11.28
N LYS A 203 -6.96 -17.12 10.62
CA LYS A 203 -7.43 -18.38 11.20
C LYS A 203 -6.76 -18.45 12.56
N ALA A 204 -7.55 -18.42 13.63
CA ALA A 204 -7.04 -18.64 14.97
C ALA A 204 -6.15 -19.89 14.92
N ALA A 205 -4.89 -19.74 15.33
CA ALA A 205 -3.98 -20.86 15.41
C ALA A 205 -4.65 -21.94 16.27
N LYS A 206 -4.93 -23.09 15.67
CA LYS A 206 -5.27 -24.31 16.40
C LYS A 206 -3.97 -24.99 16.84
#